data_AF-A0A0N1KZM5-F1
#
_entry.id   AF-A0A0N1KZM5-F1
#
_cell.length_a   1.000
_cell.length_b   1.000
_cell.length_c   1.000
_cell.angle_alpha   90.00
_cell.angle_beta   90.00
_cell.angle_gamma   90.00
#
_symmetry.space_group_name_H-M   'P 1'
#
loop_
_entity.id
_entity.type
_entity.pdbx_description
1 polymer ?
#
loop_
_entity_poly.entity_id
_entity_poly.type
_entity_poly.pdbx_seq_one_letter_code
_entity_poly.pdbx_strand_id
1 'polypeptide(L)'
;MSYQDPLWKLRHAIAGVALALVLAVLTAAFAGRVLGDLFVGSYGARVAFYGALLLYVVVGAGVLFAKVAQHETRPLSAGRVVLWFASLWLWPLLLLARRPGPEQP
;
A
#
# COMPACT_ATOMS: atom_id res chain seq x y z
N MET A 1 28.04 -24.08 2.74
CA MET A 1 27.35 -22.99 2.02
C MET A 1 26.02 -22.73 2.72
N SER A 2 25.87 -21.61 3.43
CA SER A 2 24.60 -21.25 4.06
C SER A 2 23.65 -20.75 2.96
N TYR A 3 22.56 -21.48 2.71
CA TYR A 3 21.46 -21.04 1.84
C TYR A 3 20.78 -19.86 2.55
N GLN A 4 21.23 -18.64 2.26
CA GLN A 4 20.58 -17.44 2.78
C GLN A 4 19.26 -17.25 2.04
N ASP A 5 18.17 -17.68 2.68
CA ASP A 5 16.83 -17.57 2.14
C ASP A 5 16.50 -16.11 1.74
N PRO A 6 16.20 -15.83 0.46
CA PRO A 6 15.92 -14.47 -0.01
C PRO A 6 14.79 -13.80 0.76
N LEU A 7 13.81 -14.59 1.21
CA LEU A 7 12.66 -14.14 1.97
C LEU A 7 13.04 -13.62 3.38
N TRP A 8 14.09 -14.19 3.99
CA TRP A 8 14.52 -13.79 5.32
C TRP A 8 15.15 -12.40 5.34
N LYS A 9 15.81 -11.99 4.26
CA LYS A 9 16.32 -10.61 4.06
C LYS A 9 15.17 -9.61 3.93
N LEU A 10 14.05 -10.04 3.35
CA LEU A 10 12.86 -9.23 3.10
C LEU A 10 11.85 -9.24 4.26
N ARG A 11 12.08 -10.00 5.34
CA ARG A 11 11.12 -10.15 6.45
C ARG A 11 10.65 -8.81 7.03
N HIS A 12 11.56 -7.85 7.15
CA HIS A 12 11.27 -6.51 7.66
C HIS A 12 10.40 -5.73 6.69
N ALA A 13 10.66 -5.88 5.39
CA ALA A 13 9.84 -5.24 4.37
C ALA A 13 8.44 -5.85 4.30
N ILE A 14 8.34 -7.18 4.32
CA ILE A 14 7.06 -7.89 4.34
C ILE A 14 6.25 -7.50 5.57
N ALA A 15 6.86 -7.50 6.75
CA ALA A 15 6.18 -7.13 7.99
C ALA A 15 5.71 -5.67 8.00
N GLY A 16 6.50 -4.72 7.47
CA GLY A 16 6.08 -3.32 7.39
C GLY A 16 4.98 -3.09 6.37
N VAL A 17 5.02 -3.75 5.20
CA VAL A 17 3.97 -3.64 4.19
C VAL A 17 2.69 -4.29 4.70
N ALA A 18 2.78 -5.44 5.35
CA ALA A 18 1.65 -6.10 6.00
C ALA A 18 1.00 -5.20 7.05
N LEU A 19 1.81 -4.58 7.92
CA LEU A 19 1.29 -3.66 8.94
C LEU A 19 0.61 -2.43 8.31
N ALA A 20 1.24 -1.82 7.30
CA ALA A 20 0.66 -0.69 6.57
C ALA A 20 -0.65 -1.07 5.86
N LEU A 21 -0.71 -2.28 5.29
CA LEU A 21 -1.89 -2.81 4.62
C LEU A 21 -3.05 -3.03 5.61
N VAL A 22 -2.77 -3.63 6.77
CA VAL A 22 -3.79 -3.80 7.83
C VAL A 22 -4.37 -2.44 8.24
N LEU A 23 -3.52 -1.44 8.47
CA LEU A 23 -3.96 -0.08 8.81
C LEU A 23 -4.80 0.55 7.68
N ALA A 24 -4.40 0.33 6.43
CA ALA A 24 -5.13 0.85 5.28
C ALA A 24 -6.50 0.19 5.10
N VAL A 25 -6.63 -1.12 5.33
CA VAL A 25 -7.91 -1.82 5.30
C VAL A 25 -8.87 -1.29 6.37
N LEU A 26 -8.39 -1.10 7.61
CA LEU A 26 -9.20 -0.51 8.68
C LEU A 26 -9.65 0.92 8.33
N THR A 27 -8.75 1.70 7.76
CA THR A 27 -9.05 3.06 7.30
C THR A 27 -10.07 3.05 6.14
N ALA A 28 -9.94 2.14 5.19
CA ALA A 28 -10.88 1.97 4.07
C ALA A 28 -12.27 1.55 4.55
N ALA A 29 -12.36 0.67 5.56
CA ALA A 29 -13.63 0.28 6.17
C ALA A 29 -14.32 1.48 6.85
N PHE A 30 -13.56 2.25 7.63
CA PHE A 30 -14.08 3.45 8.28
C PHE A 30 -14.52 4.51 7.27
N ALA A 31 -13.68 4.82 6.28
CA ALA A 31 -13.98 5.77 5.22
C ALA A 31 -15.17 5.31 4.37
N GLY A 32 -15.26 4.02 4.00
CA GLY A 32 -16.37 3.47 3.23
C GLY A 32 -17.71 3.61 3.94
N ARG A 33 -17.74 3.44 5.26
CA ARG A 33 -18.93 3.74 6.08
C ARG A 33 -19.29 5.22 6.02
N VAL A 34 -18.35 6.10 6.35
CA VAL A 34 -18.58 7.55 6.43
C VAL A 34 -19.05 8.11 5.08
N LEU A 35 -18.39 7.73 3.98
CA LEU A 35 -18.76 8.16 2.63
C LEU A 35 -20.12 7.58 2.23
N GLY A 36 -20.36 6.30 2.49
CA GLY A 36 -21.66 5.68 2.21
C GLY A 36 -22.82 6.37 2.94
N ASP A 37 -22.57 6.83 4.17
CA ASP A 37 -23.55 7.59 4.97
C ASP A 37 -23.78 9.00 4.43
N LEU A 38 -22.72 9.71 4.06
CA LEU A 38 -22.80 11.10 3.60
C LEU A 38 -23.43 11.27 2.22
N PHE A 39 -23.17 10.34 1.29
CA PHE A 39 -23.60 10.51 -0.10
C PHE A 39 -24.97 9.88 -0.42
N VAL A 40 -25.31 8.75 0.20
CA VAL A 40 -26.48 7.95 -0.22
C VAL A 40 -27.29 7.40 0.97
N GLY A 41 -26.67 7.20 2.13
CA GLY A 41 -27.34 6.73 3.34
C GLY A 41 -27.81 5.26 3.29
N SER A 42 -27.38 4.47 2.30
CA SER A 42 -27.82 3.08 2.11
C SER A 42 -26.70 2.07 2.41
N TYR A 43 -27.09 0.85 2.83
CA TYR A 43 -26.14 -0.24 3.04
C TYR A 43 -25.36 -0.58 1.76
N GLY A 44 -26.05 -0.61 0.62
CA GLY A 44 -25.42 -0.85 -0.68
C GLY A 44 -24.31 0.16 -1.00
N ALA A 45 -24.51 1.44 -0.68
CA ALA A 45 -23.49 2.46 -0.88
C ALA A 45 -22.26 2.24 0.03
N ARG A 46 -22.46 1.91 1.31
CA ARG A 46 -21.36 1.60 2.23
C ARG A 46 -20.50 0.44 1.71
N VAL A 47 -21.16 -0.62 1.22
CA VAL A 47 -20.49 -1.79 0.64
C VAL A 47 -19.72 -1.41 -0.62
N ALA A 48 -20.33 -0.63 -1.51
CA ALA A 48 -19.68 -0.19 -2.75
C ALA A 48 -18.44 0.68 -2.48
N PHE A 49 -18.55 1.67 -1.60
CA PHE A 49 -17.40 2.52 -1.22
C PHE A 49 -16.31 1.72 -0.53
N TYR A 50 -16.66 0.84 0.40
CA TYR A 50 -15.68 -0.04 1.05
C TYR A 50 -14.99 -0.94 0.01
N GLY A 51 -15.74 -1.58 -0.89
CA GLY A 51 -15.18 -2.45 -1.93
C GLY A 51 -14.25 -1.70 -2.88
N ALA A 52 -14.62 -0.50 -3.31
CA ALA A 52 -13.78 0.34 -4.17
C ALA A 52 -12.48 0.77 -3.46
N LEU A 53 -12.57 1.21 -2.20
CA LEU A 53 -11.41 1.59 -1.40
C LEU A 53 -10.50 0.39 -1.09
N LEU A 54 -11.10 -0.77 -0.80
CA LEU A 54 -10.36 -2.01 -0.57
C LEU A 54 -9.57 -2.40 -1.82
N LEU A 55 -10.21 -2.38 -3.00
CA LEU A 55 -9.54 -2.67 -4.26
C LEU A 55 -8.39 -1.68 -4.52
N TYR A 56 -8.63 -0.38 -4.31
CA TYR A 56 -7.62 0.66 -4.47
C TYR A 56 -6.39 0.44 -3.58
N VAL A 57 -6.62 0.10 -2.30
CA VAL A 57 -5.57 -0.17 -1.31
C VAL A 57 -4.79 -1.44 -1.65
N VAL A 58 -5.46 -2.51 -2.08
CA VAL A 58 -4.81 -3.77 -2.50
C VAL A 58 -3.92 -3.54 -3.72
N VAL A 59 -4.38 -2.77 -4.71
CA VAL A 59 -3.56 -2.40 -5.87
C VAL A 59 -2.35 -1.57 -5.44
N GLY A 60 -2.55 -0.56 -4.58
CA GLY A 60 -1.47 0.25 -4.03
C GLY A 60 -0.43 -0.58 -3.28
N ALA A 61 -0.85 -1.61 -2.52
CA ALA A 61 0.04 -2.54 -1.85
C ALA A 61 0.88 -3.37 -2.81
N GLY A 62 0.30 -3.86 -3.91
CA GLY A 62 1.04 -4.54 -4.97
C GLY A 62 2.11 -3.65 -5.60
N VAL A 63 1.76 -2.39 -5.90
CA VAL A 63 2.70 -1.39 -6.44
C VAL A 63 3.84 -1.10 -5.47
N LEU A 64 3.51 -0.89 -4.19
CA LEU A 64 4.50 -0.60 -3.16
C LEU A 64 5.42 -1.81 -2.94
N PHE A 65 4.86 -3.01 -2.88
CA PHE A 65 5.62 -4.24 -2.74
C PHE A 65 6.60 -4.44 -3.90
N ALA A 66 6.15 -4.21 -5.14
CA ALA A 66 7.02 -4.27 -6.32
C ALA A 66 8.19 -3.28 -6.24
N LYS A 67 7.97 -2.06 -5.71
CA LYS A 67 9.03 -1.06 -5.52
C LYS A 67 9.98 -1.40 -4.36
N VAL A 68 9.45 -1.88 -3.24
CA VAL A 68 10.25 -2.22 -2.04
C VAL A 68 11.10 -3.46 -2.27
N ALA A 69 10.56 -4.47 -2.96
CA ALA A 69 11.26 -5.71 -3.29
C ALA A 69 12.53 -5.47 -4.12
N GLN A 70 12.62 -4.35 -4.84
CA GLN A 70 13.77 -4.01 -5.67
C GLN A 70 14.90 -3.31 -4.89
N HIS A 71 14.66 -2.75 -3.70
CA HIS A 71 15.62 -1.78 -3.14
C HIS A 71 15.90 -1.82 -1.63
N GLU A 72 15.20 -2.57 -0.77
CA GLU A 72 15.36 -2.39 0.70
C GLU A 72 15.62 -3.65 1.55
N THR A 73 16.81 -3.69 2.19
CA THR A 73 17.18 -4.58 3.31
C THR A 73 17.18 -3.86 4.68
N ARG A 74 16.76 -2.59 4.71
CA ARG A 74 16.89 -1.72 5.89
C ARG A 74 15.89 -2.09 6.99
N PRO A 75 16.25 -1.93 8.29
CA PRO A 75 15.40 -2.27 9.42
C PRO A 75 14.09 -1.48 9.44
N LEU A 76 13.06 -2.07 10.05
CA LEU A 76 11.75 -1.49 10.27
C LEU A 76 11.83 -0.26 11.20
N SER A 77 11.13 0.80 10.83
CA SER A 77 10.98 2.01 11.65
C SER A 77 9.54 2.52 11.53
N ALA A 78 9.01 3.07 12.62
CA ALA A 78 7.66 3.65 12.66
C ALA A 78 7.46 4.73 11.57
N GLY A 79 8.49 5.56 11.34
CA GLY A 79 8.44 6.57 10.27
C GLY A 79 8.30 5.95 8.88
N ARG A 80 8.91 4.78 8.64
CA ARG A 80 8.78 4.08 7.36
C ARG A 80 7.39 3.47 7.19
N VAL A 81 6.80 2.94 8.26
CA VAL A 81 5.42 2.42 8.23
C VAL A 81 4.44 3.54 7.85
N VAL A 82 4.59 4.73 8.43
CA VAL A 82 3.77 5.91 8.07
C VAL A 82 3.99 6.30 6.61
N LEU A 83 5.23 6.31 6.13
CA LEU A 83 5.56 6.64 4.75
C LEU A 83 4.96 5.62 3.77
N TRP A 84 4.98 4.34 4.12
CA TRP A 84 4.36 3.26 3.35
C TRP A 84 2.85 3.33 3.36
N PHE A 85 2.24 3.64 4.49
CA PHE A 85 0.82 3.93 4.59
C PHE A 85 0.44 5.10 3.66
N ALA A 86 1.15 6.23 3.74
CA ALA A 86 0.91 7.37 2.86
C ALA A 86 1.13 7.02 1.37
N SER A 87 2.17 6.25 1.07
CA SER A 87 2.45 5.75 -0.28
C SER A 87 1.35 4.85 -0.82
N LEU A 88 0.71 4.06 0.05
CA LEU A 88 -0.43 3.21 -0.29
C LEU A 88 -1.66 4.01 -0.71
N TRP A 89 -1.83 5.22 -0.17
CA TRP A 89 -2.91 6.13 -0.56
C TRP A 89 -2.53 7.00 -1.77
N LEU A 90 -1.25 7.28 -1.95
CA LEU A 90 -0.72 8.16 -3.01
C LEU A 90 -0.09 7.38 -4.18
N TRP A 91 -0.33 6.07 -4.28
CA TRP A 91 0.28 5.21 -5.30
C TRP A 91 0.06 5.67 -6.76
N PRO A 92 -1.06 6.31 -7.16
CA PRO A 92 -1.21 6.80 -8.53
C PRO A 92 -0.17 7.88 -8.84
N LEU A 93 0.14 8.73 -7.87
CA LEU A 93 1.20 9.75 -7.99
C LEU A 93 2.58 9.09 -8.11
N LEU A 94 2.79 7.95 -7.45
CA LEU A 94 4.04 7.19 -7.57
C LEU A 94 4.24 6.56 -8.96
N LEU A 95 3.16 6.35 -9.72
CA LEU A 95 3.21 5.93 -11.12
C LEU A 95 3.44 7.13 -12.04
N LEU A 96 2.75 8.24 -11.79
CA LEU A 96 2.92 9.50 -12.55
C LEU A 96 4.30 10.13 -12.38
N ALA A 97 4.89 10.02 -11.19
CA ALA A 97 6.23 10.53 -10.88
C ALA A 97 7.36 9.64 -11.42
N ARG A 98 7.06 8.58 -12.19
CA ARG A 98 8.10 7.87 -12.95
C ARG A 98 8.68 8.84 -13.97
N ARG A 99 9.89 9.35 -13.68
CA ARG A 99 10.70 10.01 -14.69
C ARG A 99 10.96 8.99 -15.81
N PRO A 100 10.73 9.34 -17.10
CA PRO A 100 11.27 8.54 -18.18
C PRO A 100 12.77 8.42 -17.93
N GLY A 101 13.27 7.19 -17.88
CA GLY A 101 14.71 6.96 -17.79
C GLY A 101 15.38 7.67 -18.96
N PRO A 102 16.61 8.21 -18.79
CA PRO A 102 17.32 8.83 -19.89
C PRO A 102 17.35 7.84 -21.05
N GLU A 103 16.75 8.23 -22.18
CA GLU A 103 16.91 7.52 -23.43
C GLU A 103 18.43 7.46 -23.66
N GLN A 104 18.98 6.26 -23.50
CA GLN A 104 20.39 6.02 -23.80
C GLN A 104 20.50 6.08 -25.34
N PRO A 105 21.45 6.87 -25.87
CA PRO A 105 21.56 7.19 -27.30
C PRO A 105 21.88 5.97 -28.17
#